data_AF-A0A9P7J423-F1
#
_entry.id   AF-A0A9P7J423-F1
#
_cell.length_a   1.000
_cell.length_b   1.000
_cell.length_c   1.000
_cell.angle_alpha   90.00
_cell.angle_beta   90.00
_cell.angle_gamma   90.00
#
_symmetry.space_group_name_H-M   'P 1'
#
loop_
_entity.id
_entity.type
_entity.pdbx_description
1 polymer ?
#
loop_
_entity_poly.entity_id
_entity_poly.type
_entity_poly.pdbx_seq_one_letter_code
_entity_poly.pdbx_strand_id
1 'polypeptide(L)'
;MSATVTMLSRRLIHRASQLKVLSRFSSSSANPVTPIPPSPSPVANQAPNYPTTWTTSQRPRAVAQSGPRFEQTVLELQPNPLSAMEMINNEPIRVVHGRKAVCDGGGGPLGHPKIFINLDKPGARPCGYCGLRFEQAPHDH
;
A
#
# COMPACT_ATOMS: atom_id res chain seq x y z
N MET A 1 28.79 -58.75 73.07
CA MET A 1 27.38 -58.33 72.90
C MET A 1 27.35 -57.11 71.99
N SER A 2 27.11 -57.29 70.69
CA SER A 2 26.94 -56.16 69.76
C SER A 2 25.81 -56.47 68.81
N ALA A 3 24.76 -55.65 68.91
CA ALA A 3 23.51 -55.78 68.19
C ALA A 3 23.67 -55.36 66.73
N THR A 4 23.15 -56.17 65.82
CA THR A 4 22.93 -55.84 64.42
C THR A 4 21.61 -55.10 64.26
N VAL A 5 21.65 -53.85 63.79
CA VAL A 5 20.46 -53.07 63.44
C VAL A 5 20.33 -52.98 61.92
N THR A 6 19.16 -53.41 61.47
CA THR A 6 18.61 -53.49 60.12
C THR A 6 18.44 -52.11 59.48
N MET A 7 18.83 -51.94 58.22
CA MET A 7 18.44 -50.79 57.40
C MET A 7 17.50 -51.22 56.27
N LEU A 8 16.30 -50.66 56.33
CA LEU A 8 15.14 -50.92 55.48
C LEU A 8 15.27 -50.10 54.17
N SER A 9 15.56 -50.75 53.04
CA SER A 9 15.55 -50.07 51.73
C SER A 9 14.16 -50.18 51.10
N ARG A 10 13.37 -49.10 51.20
CA ARG A 10 12.10 -48.96 50.47
C ARG A 10 12.39 -48.57 49.02
N ARG A 11 12.15 -49.48 48.07
CA ARG A 11 12.00 -49.13 46.65
C ARG A 11 10.56 -49.43 46.23
N LEU A 12 9.76 -48.38 46.13
CA LEU A 12 8.43 -48.42 45.54
C LEU A 12 8.56 -48.55 44.03
N ILE A 13 7.99 -49.61 43.46
CA ILE A 13 7.91 -49.83 42.02
C ILE A 13 6.73 -49.00 41.49
N HIS A 14 7.02 -47.85 40.88
CA HIS A 14 6.00 -47.12 40.10
C HIS A 14 5.86 -47.75 38.71
N ARG A 15 4.72 -48.44 38.49
CA ARG A 15 4.24 -48.82 37.16
C ARG A 15 3.95 -47.54 36.35
N ALA A 16 4.85 -47.17 35.44
CA ALA A 16 4.57 -46.16 34.43
C ALA A 16 3.89 -46.84 33.23
N SER A 17 2.62 -46.51 32.99
CA SER A 17 1.89 -46.82 31.77
C SER A 17 2.50 -46.06 30.59
N GLN A 18 3.19 -46.76 29.69
CA GLN A 18 3.67 -46.18 28.44
C GLN A 18 2.48 -45.93 27.50
N LEU A 19 1.98 -44.68 27.47
CA LEU A 19 1.16 -44.19 26.38
C LEU A 19 2.08 -43.90 25.19
N LYS A 20 2.02 -44.77 24.16
CA LYS A 20 2.67 -44.52 22.87
C LYS A 20 1.90 -43.42 22.15
N VAL A 21 2.37 -42.18 22.28
CA VAL A 21 1.90 -41.08 21.42
C VAL A 21 2.52 -41.29 20.03
N LEU A 22 1.69 -41.69 19.06
CA LEU A 22 2.09 -41.72 17.66
C LEU A 22 2.17 -40.28 17.14
N SER A 23 3.38 -39.71 17.06
CA SER A 23 3.58 -38.46 16.34
C SER A 23 3.43 -38.72 14.84
N ARG A 24 2.40 -38.15 14.22
CA ARG A 24 2.30 -38.08 12.75
C ARG A 24 3.45 -37.21 12.24
N PHE A 25 4.45 -37.84 11.62
CA PHE A 25 5.42 -37.12 10.80
C PHE A 25 4.77 -36.81 9.46
N SER A 26 4.30 -35.57 9.29
CA SER A 26 3.92 -35.05 7.97
C SER A 26 5.18 -34.73 7.19
N SER A 27 5.62 -35.66 6.33
CA SER A 27 6.66 -35.39 5.35
C SER A 27 6.08 -34.62 4.17
N SER A 28 5.99 -33.30 4.27
CA SER A 28 5.75 -32.43 3.12
C SER A 28 7.07 -32.29 2.35
N SER A 29 7.28 -33.16 1.37
CA SER A 29 8.29 -32.98 0.33
C SER A 29 7.82 -31.84 -0.59
N ALA A 30 8.09 -30.60 -0.18
CA ALA A 30 7.95 -29.45 -1.06
C ALA A 30 9.13 -29.47 -2.04
N ASN A 31 8.87 -29.74 -3.31
CA ASN A 31 9.87 -29.50 -4.35
C ASN A 31 10.27 -28.02 -4.29
N PRO A 32 11.57 -27.67 -4.38
CA PRO A 32 11.98 -26.28 -4.49
C PRO A 32 11.37 -25.73 -5.78
N VAL A 33 10.35 -24.89 -5.64
CA VAL A 33 9.81 -24.11 -6.76
C VAL A 33 10.94 -23.22 -7.23
N THR A 34 11.53 -23.57 -8.38
CA THR A 34 12.43 -22.66 -9.08
C THR A 34 11.64 -21.38 -9.33
N PRO A 35 12.13 -20.19 -8.96
CA PRO A 35 11.45 -18.97 -9.35
C PRO A 35 11.48 -18.91 -10.87
N ILE A 36 10.32 -19.17 -11.49
CA ILE A 36 10.10 -18.94 -12.90
C ILE A 36 10.41 -17.45 -13.11
N PRO A 37 11.34 -17.06 -13.99
CA PRO A 37 11.57 -15.66 -14.28
C PRO A 37 10.23 -15.07 -14.69
N PRO A 38 9.84 -13.88 -14.16
CA PRO A 38 8.60 -13.27 -14.59
C PRO A 38 8.63 -13.21 -16.11
N SER A 39 7.62 -13.79 -16.77
CA SER A 39 7.38 -13.52 -18.18
C SER A 39 7.45 -12.01 -18.35
N PRO A 40 8.11 -11.49 -19.40
CA PRO A 40 8.20 -10.06 -19.63
C PRO A 40 6.81 -9.54 -20.00
N SER A 41 5.96 -9.41 -19.00
CA SER A 41 4.75 -8.62 -19.06
C SER A 41 5.23 -7.21 -19.40
N PRO A 42 4.72 -6.61 -20.48
CA PRO A 42 5.15 -5.27 -20.88
C PRO A 42 5.05 -4.38 -19.65
N VAL A 43 6.07 -3.55 -19.43
CA VAL A 43 6.22 -2.69 -18.26
C VAL A 43 5.01 -1.76 -18.21
N ALA A 44 3.92 -2.22 -17.60
CA ALA A 44 2.65 -1.53 -17.64
C ALA A 44 2.79 -0.25 -16.82
N ASN A 45 2.52 0.89 -17.45
CA ASN A 45 2.47 2.18 -16.78
C ASN A 45 1.63 2.09 -15.50
N GLN A 46 2.02 2.83 -14.46
CA GLN A 46 1.29 2.84 -13.20
C GLN A 46 -0.18 3.25 -13.37
N ALA A 47 -0.47 4.17 -14.29
CA ALA A 47 -1.79 4.52 -14.80
C ALA A 47 -1.71 4.74 -16.32
N PRO A 48 -2.82 4.72 -17.08
CA PRO A 48 -2.77 4.89 -18.52
C PRO A 48 -2.09 6.20 -18.97
N ASN A 49 -2.21 7.27 -18.18
CA ASN A 49 -1.61 8.59 -18.42
C ASN A 49 -0.34 8.86 -17.59
N TYR A 50 0.15 7.93 -16.77
CA TYR A 50 1.32 8.18 -15.94
C TYR A 50 2.17 6.92 -15.68
N PRO A 51 3.48 6.91 -16.03
CA PRO A 51 4.27 5.69 -16.08
C PRO A 51 4.71 5.16 -14.70
N THR A 52 5.07 6.03 -13.77
CA THR A 52 5.75 5.66 -12.52
C THR A 52 4.85 5.79 -11.29
N THR A 53 5.35 5.35 -10.14
CA THR A 53 4.68 5.59 -8.84
C THR A 53 4.79 7.05 -8.42
N TRP A 54 3.84 7.52 -7.61
CA TRP A 54 3.77 8.91 -7.11
C TRP A 54 3.75 9.03 -5.59
N THR A 55 3.87 7.92 -4.85
CA THR A 55 4.15 7.94 -3.40
C THR A 55 5.20 6.89 -3.04
N THR A 56 5.93 7.14 -1.95
CA THR A 56 7.05 6.29 -1.50
C THR A 56 6.64 4.86 -1.20
N SER A 57 5.43 4.65 -0.68
CA SER A 57 4.91 3.33 -0.30
C SER A 57 4.11 2.64 -1.42
N GLN A 58 3.93 3.30 -2.57
CA GLN A 58 3.17 2.73 -3.68
C GLN A 58 3.97 1.61 -4.35
N ARG A 59 3.35 0.44 -4.51
CA ARG A 59 3.93 -0.66 -5.28
C ARG A 59 3.79 -0.40 -6.78
N PRO A 60 4.84 -0.65 -7.58
CA PRO A 60 4.74 -0.64 -9.03
C PRO A 60 3.69 -1.65 -9.53
N ARG A 61 2.93 -1.26 -10.56
CA ARG A 61 1.81 -2.06 -11.10
C ARG A 61 2.22 -3.47 -11.51
N ALA A 62 3.37 -3.60 -12.20
CA ALA A 62 3.89 -4.91 -12.62
C ALA A 62 4.06 -5.89 -11.45
N VAL A 63 4.47 -5.39 -10.27
CA VAL A 63 4.66 -6.20 -9.05
C VAL A 63 3.35 -6.39 -8.28
N ALA A 64 2.39 -5.48 -8.44
CA ALA A 64 1.08 -5.57 -7.79
C ALA A 64 0.12 -6.54 -8.52
N GLN A 65 0.26 -6.68 -9.84
CA GLN A 65 -0.54 -7.54 -10.71
C GLN A 65 0.10 -8.91 -10.99
N SER A 66 1.07 -9.32 -10.18
CA SER A 66 1.73 -10.64 -10.28
C SER A 66 1.20 -11.65 -9.28
N GLY A 67 1.33 -12.94 -9.59
CA GLY A 67 1.08 -14.06 -8.67
C GLY A 67 -0.20 -14.83 -8.96
N PRO A 68 -0.49 -15.89 -8.17
CA PRO A 68 -1.51 -16.89 -8.52
C PRO A 68 -2.94 -16.34 -8.65
N ARG A 69 -3.25 -15.22 -7.97
CA ARG A 69 -4.58 -14.59 -8.09
C ARG A 69 -4.83 -13.97 -9.46
N PHE A 70 -3.78 -13.64 -10.20
CA PHE A 70 -3.86 -13.04 -11.53
C PHE A 70 -3.67 -14.09 -12.65
N GLU A 71 -3.39 -15.34 -12.31
CA GLU A 71 -3.43 -16.44 -13.27
C GLU A 71 -4.87 -16.57 -13.81
N GLN A 72 -5.01 -16.78 -15.12
CA GLN A 72 -6.30 -16.88 -15.81
C GLN A 72 -7.21 -15.65 -15.65
N THR A 73 -6.66 -14.52 -15.21
CA THR A 73 -7.38 -13.25 -15.11
C THR A 73 -7.20 -12.46 -16.41
N VAL A 74 -8.30 -11.99 -17.00
CA VAL A 74 -8.27 -11.09 -18.16
C VAL A 74 -7.89 -9.69 -17.68
N LEU A 75 -6.60 -9.35 -17.77
CA LEU A 75 -6.05 -8.09 -17.22
C LEU A 75 -6.63 -6.83 -17.88
N GLU A 76 -7.09 -6.93 -19.13
CA GLU A 76 -7.67 -5.80 -19.88
C GLU A 76 -8.97 -5.28 -19.27
N LEU A 77 -9.72 -6.14 -18.58
CA LEU A 77 -11.00 -5.78 -17.94
C LEU A 77 -10.82 -5.33 -16.49
N GLN A 78 -9.58 -5.31 -15.98
CA GLN A 78 -9.32 -4.89 -14.62
C GLN A 78 -9.34 -3.37 -14.48
N PRO A 79 -9.76 -2.82 -13.32
CA PRO A 79 -9.78 -1.38 -13.09
C PRO A 79 -8.44 -0.72 -13.39
N ASN A 80 -8.44 0.19 -14.35
CA ASN A 80 -7.26 0.94 -14.78
C ASN A 80 -7.56 2.44 -14.92
N PRO A 81 -7.90 3.13 -13.81
CA PRO A 81 -8.23 4.55 -13.85
C PRO A 81 -7.01 5.42 -14.18
N LEU A 82 -7.28 6.61 -14.68
CA LEU A 82 -6.28 7.65 -14.90
C LEU A 82 -5.70 8.14 -13.56
N SER A 83 -4.44 8.58 -13.60
CA SER A 83 -3.78 9.30 -12.52
C SER A 83 -4.38 10.70 -12.39
N ALA A 84 -5.00 10.97 -11.24
CA ALA A 84 -5.52 12.29 -10.91
C ALA A 84 -4.41 13.35 -10.79
N MET A 85 -3.20 12.95 -10.40
CA MET A 85 -2.04 13.84 -10.31
C MET A 85 -1.67 14.41 -11.68
N GLU A 86 -1.67 13.56 -12.71
CA GLU A 86 -1.39 14.01 -14.07
C GLU A 86 -2.55 14.85 -14.62
N MET A 87 -3.80 14.49 -14.31
CA MET A 87 -4.95 15.29 -14.74
C MET A 87 -4.94 16.71 -14.15
N ILE A 88 -4.65 16.86 -12.86
CA ILE A 88 -4.59 18.19 -12.23
C ILE A 88 -3.36 18.99 -12.67
N ASN A 89 -2.28 18.32 -13.08
CA ASN A 89 -1.10 19.01 -13.63
C ASN A 89 -1.39 19.65 -15.00
N ASN A 90 -2.29 19.04 -15.78
CA ASN A 90 -2.73 19.55 -17.09
C ASN A 90 -3.77 20.67 -16.97
N GLU A 91 -4.36 20.89 -15.79
CA GLU A 91 -5.31 21.96 -15.55
C GLU A 91 -4.59 23.33 -15.53
N PRO A 92 -5.08 24.34 -16.28
CA PRO A 92 -4.44 25.64 -16.35
C PRO A 92 -4.50 26.39 -15.02
N ILE A 93 -3.48 27.22 -14.80
CA ILE A 93 -3.44 28.13 -13.65
C ILE A 93 -4.50 29.22 -13.85
N ARG A 94 -5.36 29.41 -12.85
CA ARG A 94 -6.37 30.46 -12.84
C ARG A 94 -5.77 31.76 -12.33
N VAL A 95 -5.74 32.77 -13.19
CA VAL A 95 -5.24 34.09 -12.83
C VAL A 95 -6.35 34.91 -12.18
N VAL A 96 -6.06 35.59 -11.07
CA VAL A 96 -7.02 36.44 -10.36
C VAL A 96 -6.46 37.84 -10.12
N HIS A 97 -7.30 38.87 -10.25
CA HIS A 97 -6.91 40.28 -10.07
C HIS A 97 -6.89 40.75 -8.60
N GLY A 98 -6.58 39.85 -7.68
CA GLY A 98 -6.60 40.13 -6.25
C GLY A 98 -5.52 39.37 -5.49
N ARG A 99 -5.22 39.83 -4.28
CA ARG A 99 -4.22 39.20 -3.39
C ARG A 99 -4.67 37.83 -2.84
N LYS A 100 -5.94 37.50 -3.00
CA LYS A 100 -6.56 36.29 -2.46
C LYS A 100 -7.44 35.64 -3.53
N ALA A 101 -7.31 34.33 -3.71
CA ALA A 101 -8.26 33.52 -4.47
C ALA A 101 -9.27 32.85 -3.53
N VAL A 102 -10.49 32.64 -4.01
CA VAL A 102 -11.54 31.88 -3.32
C VAL A 102 -11.80 30.61 -4.10
N CYS A 103 -11.77 29.46 -3.41
CA CYS A 103 -12.04 28.17 -4.01
C CYS A 103 -12.99 27.37 -3.12
N ASP A 104 -14.05 26.84 -3.74
CA ASP A 104 -15.03 25.93 -3.13
C ASP A 104 -15.16 24.61 -3.90
N GLY A 105 -14.31 24.39 -4.92
CA GLY A 105 -14.37 23.19 -5.77
C GLY A 105 -15.47 23.21 -6.83
N GLY A 106 -16.29 24.26 -6.89
CA GLY A 106 -17.44 24.35 -7.78
C GLY A 106 -18.67 23.60 -7.27
N GLY A 107 -19.85 23.92 -7.82
CA GLY A 107 -21.11 23.25 -7.45
C GLY A 107 -21.62 23.57 -6.04
N GLY A 108 -21.09 24.62 -5.39
CA GLY A 108 -21.48 25.06 -4.05
C GLY A 108 -21.28 23.95 -3.00
N PRO A 109 -22.35 23.40 -2.39
CA PRO A 109 -22.22 22.36 -1.37
C PRO A 109 -21.71 21.01 -1.91
N LEU A 110 -21.69 20.79 -3.23
CA LEU A 110 -21.13 19.56 -3.84
C LEU A 110 -19.61 19.58 -3.96
N GLY A 111 -18.98 20.73 -3.71
CA GLY A 111 -17.53 20.87 -3.71
C GLY A 111 -16.91 20.61 -2.34
N HIS A 112 -15.87 21.36 -2.01
CA HIS A 112 -15.19 21.32 -0.71
C HIS A 112 -15.50 22.59 0.09
N PRO A 113 -15.19 22.62 1.41
CA PRO A 113 -15.35 23.85 2.19
C PRO A 113 -14.66 25.03 1.52
N LYS A 114 -15.35 26.18 1.46
CA LYS A 114 -14.81 27.41 0.87
C LYS A 114 -13.53 27.80 1.60
N ILE A 115 -12.44 27.94 0.86
CA ILE A 115 -11.16 28.42 1.37
C ILE A 115 -10.70 29.69 0.67
N PHE A 116 -9.81 30.42 1.34
CA PHE A 116 -9.14 31.60 0.84
C PHE A 116 -7.65 31.30 0.71
N ILE A 117 -7.10 31.45 -0.48
CA ILE A 117 -5.70 31.14 -0.81
C ILE A 117 -4.95 32.45 -0.94
N ASN A 118 -3.85 32.62 -0.20
CA ASN A 118 -3.00 33.80 -0.29
C ASN A 118 -2.10 33.74 -1.52
N LEU A 119 -2.09 34.81 -2.32
CA LEU A 119 -1.33 34.96 -3.58
C LEU A 119 -0.30 36.11 -3.52
N ASP A 120 0.01 36.62 -2.33
CA ASP A 120 1.02 37.69 -2.15
C ASP A 120 2.42 37.33 -2.65
N LYS A 121 2.74 36.04 -2.73
CA LYS A 121 4.04 35.55 -3.21
C LYS A 121 3.91 35.19 -4.69
N PRO A 122 4.97 35.42 -5.50
CA PRO A 122 4.95 35.07 -6.91
C PRO A 122 4.79 33.55 -7.11
N GLY A 123 4.17 33.17 -8.23
CA GLY A 123 3.95 31.80 -8.63
C GLY A 123 2.61 31.21 -8.21
N ALA A 124 2.24 30.12 -8.88
CA ALA A 124 0.96 29.48 -8.68
C ALA A 124 0.86 28.73 -7.34
N ARG A 125 -0.25 28.96 -6.62
CA ARG A 125 -0.57 28.33 -5.33
C ARG A 125 -1.74 27.36 -5.50
N PRO A 126 -1.61 26.09 -5.10
CA PRO A 126 -2.69 25.12 -5.21
C PRO A 126 -3.73 25.26 -4.09
N CYS A 127 -4.98 24.93 -4.40
CA CYS A 127 -6.01 24.61 -3.42
C CYS A 127 -5.67 23.29 -2.72
N GLY A 128 -5.75 23.26 -1.38
CA GLY A 128 -5.45 22.06 -0.60
C GLY A 128 -6.45 20.91 -0.73
N TYR A 129 -7.60 21.14 -1.36
CA TYR A 129 -8.63 20.11 -1.58
C TYR A 129 -8.59 19.57 -3.00
N CYS A 130 -8.91 20.41 -3.99
CA CYS A 130 -9.05 20.00 -5.39
C CYS A 130 -7.75 20.10 -6.20
N GLY A 131 -6.70 20.72 -5.67
CA GLY A 131 -5.42 20.90 -6.36
C GLY A 131 -5.40 22.00 -7.43
N LEU A 132 -6.53 22.68 -7.69
CA LEU A 132 -6.60 23.80 -8.64
C LEU A 132 -5.58 24.88 -8.27
N ARG A 133 -4.86 25.39 -9.28
CA ARG A 133 -3.78 26.35 -9.08
C ARG A 133 -4.24 27.76 -9.40
N PHE A 134 -3.88 28.71 -8.53
CA PHE A 134 -4.23 30.12 -8.67
C PHE A 134 -2.97 30.99 -8.63
N GLU A 135 -2.97 32.06 -9.40
CA GLU A 135 -1.87 33.03 -9.43
C GLU A 135 -2.43 34.46 -9.49
N GLN A 136 -1.73 35.41 -8.90
CA GLN A 136 -2.12 36.80 -8.96
C GLN A 136 -1.75 37.37 -10.33
N ALA A 137 -2.66 38.10 -10.95
CA ALA A 137 -2.37 38.85 -12.17
C ALA A 137 -1.19 39.81 -11.91
N PRO A 138 -0.28 40.02 -12.90
CA PRO A 138 0.71 41.08 -12.81
C PRO A 138 0.03 42.41 -12.51
N HIS A 139 0.56 43.15 -11.53
CA HIS A 139 0.14 44.52 -11.29
C HIS A 139 1.03 45.43 -12.13
N ASP A 140 0.45 46.08 -13.13
CA ASP A 140 1.08 47.22 -13.77
C ASP A 140 0.96 48.41 -12.81
N HIS A 141 2.11 48.95 -12.40
CA HIS A 141 2.22 50.17 -11.60
C HIS A 141 2.20 51.41 -12.49
#